data_AF-A0A4Z2BY99-F1
#
_entry.id   AF-A0A4Z2BY99-F1
#
_cell.length_a   1.000
_cell.length_b   1.000
_cell.length_c   1.000
_cell.angle_alpha   90.00
_cell.angle_beta   90.00
_cell.angle_gamma   90.00
#
_symmetry.space_group_name_H-M   'P 1'
#
loop_
_entity.id
_entity.type
_entity.pdbx_description
1 polymer ?
#
loop_
_entity_poly.entity_id
_entity_poly.type
_entity_poly.pdbx_seq_one_letter_code
_entity_poly.pdbx_strand_id
1 'polypeptide(L)'
;MAFWSSTSAFTSKVPRKILFMFTLSLSVTYLFYSLMSCYNSLRFPLQENYVFQGRLVTEEATLVTLREKLYSSSQGIAHFTEAERTTPVFPLKEHAEAEERTADWIRTQAPPTKAAAEPSGAPERERPELSTTDSELRANCTLDYGVKKLPQAIIIGVKKGGTRALLEALRVHPDVRAVGNEPHFFDRNYEKGLDWYRDLMPSTLEGQITMEKTPSYFVTNHAPKRIHSMARDIKLIIVVRNPVTRAISDYTQTLSKRPEIPTFEVLAFKNRTLGLIDASWSALRIGIYALHLESWMQYFPLSQMHFVSGERLIVDPAGEMAKVQDFLGLKRIVTDKHFYFNKTKGFPCLKKPEDSSTPRCLGKSKGRTHPQIEPQVIQRLHKFYKPFNMMFYQMTGQNFEWELEVDRDSRSSQD
;
A
#
# COMPACT_ATOMS: atom_id res chain seq x y z
N MET A 1 57.12 -15.28 -80.02
CA MET A 1 56.48 -14.05 -80.58
C MET A 1 56.55 -12.95 -79.52
N ALA A 2 56.47 -11.68 -79.94
CA ALA A 2 56.49 -10.48 -79.08
C ALA A 2 55.33 -10.51 -78.03
N PHE A 3 55.35 -9.76 -76.92
CA PHE A 3 55.44 -8.29 -76.84
C PHE A 3 55.96 -7.74 -75.49
N TRP A 4 56.22 -6.43 -75.48
CA TRP A 4 56.61 -5.57 -74.33
C TRP A 4 55.50 -5.54 -73.22
N SER A 5 55.64 -4.94 -72.03
CA SER A 5 56.54 -3.85 -71.58
C SER A 5 56.77 -3.86 -70.06
N SER A 6 57.85 -3.26 -69.59
CA SER A 6 58.14 -3.02 -68.17
C SER A 6 57.42 -1.79 -67.58
N THR A 7 57.22 -1.82 -66.26
CA THR A 7 57.23 -0.68 -65.32
C THR A 7 56.35 0.55 -65.59
N SER A 8 55.34 0.74 -64.72
CA SER A 8 55.03 2.05 -64.16
C SER A 8 55.06 1.98 -62.63
N ALA A 9 55.99 2.69 -62.00
CA ALA A 9 56.14 2.71 -60.56
C ALA A 9 55.12 3.66 -59.92
N PHE A 10 54.40 3.21 -58.90
CA PHE A 10 53.64 4.09 -58.01
C PHE A 10 54.26 4.12 -56.62
N THR A 11 55.35 4.86 -56.48
CA THR A 11 56.01 5.11 -55.19
C THR A 11 55.26 6.17 -54.40
N SER A 12 54.14 5.81 -53.75
CA SER A 12 53.54 6.69 -52.75
C SER A 12 54.33 6.62 -51.43
N LYS A 13 55.30 7.54 -51.28
CA LYS A 13 55.92 7.81 -49.98
C LYS A 13 54.85 8.34 -49.03
N VAL A 14 54.16 7.45 -48.31
CA VAL A 14 53.21 7.85 -47.26
C VAL A 14 53.98 8.72 -46.26
N PRO A 15 53.63 10.01 -46.10
CA PRO A 15 54.39 10.90 -45.25
C PRO A 15 54.35 10.37 -43.81
N ARG A 16 55.49 10.42 -43.11
CA ARG A 16 55.63 9.84 -41.75
C ARG A 16 54.54 10.30 -40.77
N LYS A 17 53.97 11.49 -40.97
CA LYS A 17 52.81 12.00 -40.22
C LYS A 17 51.54 11.15 -40.39
N ILE A 18 51.24 10.65 -41.60
CA ILE A 18 50.10 9.76 -41.85
C ILE A 18 50.35 8.39 -41.22
N LEU A 19 51.57 7.83 -41.37
CA LEU A 19 51.93 6.57 -40.70
C LEU A 19 51.81 6.71 -39.17
N PHE A 20 52.26 7.82 -38.59
CA PHE A 20 52.12 8.12 -37.17
C PHE A 20 50.65 8.21 -36.73
N MET A 21 49.78 8.90 -37.49
CA MET A 21 48.34 8.95 -37.22
C MET A 21 47.68 7.58 -37.28
N PHE A 22 48.05 6.72 -38.23
CA PHE A 22 47.57 5.34 -38.29
C PHE A 22 48.04 4.51 -37.10
N THR A 23 49.32 4.61 -36.70
CA THR A 23 49.82 3.90 -35.51
C THR A 23 49.16 4.40 -34.21
N LEU A 24 48.89 5.71 -34.10
CA LEU A 24 48.20 6.29 -32.95
C LEU A 24 46.73 5.85 -32.90
N SER A 25 46.05 5.81 -34.04
CA SER A 25 44.68 5.30 -34.15
C SER A 25 44.60 3.82 -33.76
N LEU A 26 45.55 3.00 -34.24
CA LEU A 26 45.66 1.58 -33.88
C LEU A 26 45.95 1.36 -32.39
N SER A 27 46.82 2.16 -31.77
CA SER A 27 47.09 2.04 -30.33
C SER A 27 45.92 2.54 -29.46
N VAL A 28 45.20 3.59 -29.87
CA VAL A 28 43.99 4.06 -29.18
C VAL A 28 42.85 3.03 -29.31
N THR A 29 42.63 2.46 -30.49
CA THR A 29 41.64 1.39 -30.67
C THR A 29 42.02 0.12 -29.90
N TYR A 30 43.29 -0.26 -29.85
CA TYR A 30 43.76 -1.36 -29.00
C TYR A 30 43.53 -1.08 -27.51
N LEU A 31 43.80 0.14 -27.04
CA LEU A 31 43.52 0.56 -25.66
C LEU A 31 42.01 0.47 -25.34
N PHE A 32 41.15 0.94 -26.24
CA PHE A 32 39.69 0.80 -26.10
C PHE A 32 39.25 -0.68 -26.11
N TYR A 33 39.85 -1.52 -26.94
CA TYR A 33 39.55 -2.95 -26.98
C TYR A 33 40.03 -3.68 -25.72
N SER A 34 41.19 -3.31 -25.17
CA SER A 34 41.68 -3.81 -23.89
C SER A 34 40.79 -3.35 -22.73
N LEU A 35 40.34 -2.10 -22.71
CA LEU A 35 39.40 -1.59 -21.71
C LEU A 35 38.03 -2.28 -21.81
N MET A 36 37.51 -2.53 -23.02
CA MET A 36 36.26 -3.29 -23.22
C MET A 36 36.43 -4.79 -22.91
N SER A 37 37.62 -5.35 -23.13
CA SER A 37 37.96 -6.71 -22.70
C SER A 37 37.99 -6.81 -21.18
N CYS A 38 38.64 -5.86 -20.49
CA CYS A 38 38.60 -5.76 -19.02
C CYS A 38 37.19 -5.51 -18.49
N TYR A 39 36.35 -4.73 -19.19
CA TYR A 39 34.94 -4.55 -18.84
C TYR A 39 34.15 -5.86 -18.96
N ASN A 40 34.39 -6.66 -19.99
CA ASN A 40 33.81 -8.00 -20.11
C ASN A 40 34.40 -9.00 -19.09
N SER A 41 35.68 -8.89 -18.71
CA SER A 41 36.28 -9.67 -17.62
C SER A 41 35.79 -9.26 -16.23
N LEU A 42 35.20 -8.06 -16.07
CA LEU A 42 34.48 -7.65 -14.87
C LEU A 42 33.02 -8.16 -14.84
N ARG A 43 32.56 -8.86 -15.88
CA ARG A 43 31.31 -9.61 -15.87
C ARG A 43 31.58 -11.07 -15.50
N PHE A 44 31.31 -11.42 -14.25
CA PHE A 44 31.43 -12.80 -13.76
C PHE A 44 30.57 -13.77 -14.58
N PRO A 45 31.07 -14.98 -14.87
CA PRO A 45 30.34 -15.98 -15.66
C PRO A 45 29.19 -16.60 -14.85
N LEU A 46 28.01 -16.63 -15.45
CA LEU A 46 26.88 -17.42 -14.97
C LEU A 46 26.99 -18.85 -15.53
N GLN A 47 27.56 -19.80 -14.77
CA GLN A 47 27.19 -21.21 -14.95
C GLN A 47 27.38 -22.07 -13.67
N GLU A 48 26.28 -22.72 -13.29
CA GLU A 48 26.09 -23.99 -12.55
C GLU A 48 26.81 -24.31 -11.22
N ASN A 49 25.95 -24.72 -10.26
CA ASN A 49 26.20 -25.53 -9.07
C ASN A 49 26.93 -24.89 -7.85
N TYR A 50 26.92 -25.66 -6.75
CA TYR A 50 27.46 -25.42 -5.41
C TYR A 50 26.56 -24.74 -4.35
N VAL A 51 25.85 -25.63 -3.63
CA VAL A 51 25.90 -25.80 -2.15
C VAL A 51 26.42 -24.60 -1.34
N PHE A 52 25.55 -24.06 -0.49
CA PHE A 52 25.88 -22.96 0.41
C PHE A 52 26.68 -23.43 1.64
N GLN A 53 27.99 -23.22 1.64
CA GLN A 53 28.85 -23.41 2.82
C GLN A 53 29.44 -22.06 3.23
N GLY A 54 29.21 -21.66 4.48
CA GLY A 54 29.36 -20.27 4.90
C GLY A 54 30.82 -19.78 4.98
N ARG A 55 31.12 -18.71 4.24
CA ARG A 55 32.25 -17.79 4.51
C ARG A 55 31.81 -16.36 4.18
N LEU A 56 32.45 -15.38 4.81
CA LEU A 56 32.11 -13.96 4.67
C LEU A 56 32.20 -13.53 3.19
N VAL A 57 31.10 -12.99 2.66
CA VAL A 57 31.03 -12.32 1.35
C VAL A 57 30.36 -10.97 1.58
N THR A 58 30.86 -9.94 0.90
CA THR A 58 30.47 -8.54 1.06
C THR A 58 28.97 -8.30 0.82
N GLU A 59 28.35 -7.54 1.73
CA GLU A 59 26.89 -7.40 1.84
C GLU A 59 26.22 -6.86 0.57
N GLU A 60 26.91 -6.01 -0.19
CA GLU A 60 26.43 -5.36 -1.41
C GLU A 60 26.14 -6.38 -2.53
N ALA A 61 27.04 -7.34 -2.76
CA ALA A 61 26.86 -8.39 -3.78
C ALA A 61 25.68 -9.33 -3.43
N THR A 62 25.49 -9.63 -2.14
CA THR A 62 24.33 -10.41 -1.69
C THR A 62 23.01 -9.66 -1.89
N LEU A 63 22.98 -8.34 -1.71
CA LEU A 63 21.78 -7.53 -1.92
C LEU A 63 21.41 -7.40 -3.40
N VAL A 64 22.38 -7.21 -4.30
CA VAL A 64 22.14 -7.24 -5.76
C VAL A 64 21.61 -8.61 -6.21
N THR A 65 22.18 -9.70 -5.70
CA THR A 65 21.72 -11.06 -6.02
C THR A 65 20.31 -11.34 -5.48
N LEU A 66 19.97 -10.83 -4.29
CA LEU A 66 18.62 -10.94 -3.71
C LEU A 66 17.60 -10.09 -4.48
N ARG A 67 17.98 -8.87 -4.90
CA ARG A 67 17.20 -7.98 -5.76
C ARG A 67 16.80 -8.71 -7.05
N GLU A 68 17.76 -9.21 -7.82
CA GLU A 68 17.49 -9.90 -9.08
C GLU A 68 16.56 -11.10 -8.90
N LYS A 69 16.81 -11.96 -7.89
CA LYS A 69 15.96 -13.13 -7.61
C LYS A 69 14.52 -12.77 -7.24
N LEU A 70 14.31 -11.67 -6.50
CA LEU A 70 12.97 -11.19 -6.13
C LEU A 70 12.23 -10.55 -7.31
N TYR A 71 12.92 -9.77 -8.16
CA TYR A 71 12.30 -9.14 -9.33
C TYR A 71 12.01 -10.16 -10.46
N SER A 72 12.92 -11.10 -10.75
CA SER A 72 12.67 -12.15 -11.76
C SER A 72 11.49 -13.05 -11.39
N SER A 73 11.29 -13.35 -10.09
CA SER A 73 10.10 -14.08 -9.62
C SER A 73 8.79 -13.30 -9.77
N SER A 74 8.83 -11.99 -10.08
CA SER A 74 7.64 -11.15 -10.23
C SER A 74 7.17 -10.98 -11.67
N GLN A 75 8.03 -11.19 -12.67
CA GLN A 75 7.67 -11.07 -14.09
C GLN A 75 6.93 -12.31 -14.65
N GLY A 76 7.00 -13.45 -13.97
CA GLY A 76 6.36 -14.70 -14.40
C GLY A 76 4.84 -14.81 -14.19
N ILE A 77 4.15 -13.76 -13.74
CA ILE A 77 2.69 -13.77 -13.46
C ILE A 77 1.98 -12.64 -14.23
N ALA A 78 2.40 -12.41 -15.48
CA ALA A 78 1.84 -11.39 -16.36
C ALA A 78 1.68 -11.87 -17.82
N HIS A 79 1.34 -13.14 -18.02
CA HIS A 79 0.84 -13.65 -19.31
C HIS A 79 -0.21 -14.74 -19.09
N PHE A 80 -1.49 -14.34 -19.15
CA PHE A 80 -2.61 -15.21 -19.48
C PHE A 80 -3.66 -14.34 -20.19
N THR A 81 -3.70 -14.45 -21.52
CA THR A 81 -4.63 -13.74 -22.40
C THR A 81 -5.28 -14.72 -23.36
N GLU A 82 -6.61 -14.70 -23.34
CA GLU A 82 -7.59 -15.10 -24.37
C GLU A 82 -7.17 -16.03 -25.53
N ALA A 83 -7.65 -17.26 -25.45
CA ALA A 83 -8.12 -18.16 -26.52
C ALA A 83 -8.96 -19.26 -25.81
N GLU A 84 -10.11 -19.75 -26.25
CA GLU A 84 -10.89 -19.62 -27.50
C GLU A 84 -12.40 -19.57 -27.18
N ARG A 85 -13.22 -19.05 -28.10
CA ARG A 85 -14.69 -19.04 -27.99
C ARG A 85 -15.32 -19.98 -29.02
N THR A 86 -15.75 -21.17 -28.61
CA THR A 86 -16.58 -22.06 -29.42
C THR A 86 -17.75 -22.63 -28.61
N THR A 87 -18.96 -22.27 -29.04
CA THR A 87 -20.23 -22.85 -28.58
C THR A 87 -20.46 -24.25 -29.16
N PRO A 88 -21.27 -25.07 -28.48
CA PRO A 88 -22.35 -25.76 -29.19
C PRO A 88 -23.73 -25.41 -28.62
N VAL A 89 -24.78 -25.69 -29.39
CA VAL A 89 -26.17 -25.24 -29.18
C VAL A 89 -27.12 -26.45 -29.18
N PHE A 90 -28.30 -26.28 -28.57
CA PHE A 90 -29.53 -27.10 -28.67
C PHE A 90 -29.64 -28.38 -27.81
N PRO A 91 -30.88 -28.87 -27.53
CA PRO A 91 -32.14 -28.13 -27.34
C PRO A 91 -32.96 -28.57 -26.09
N LEU A 92 -34.00 -27.79 -25.78
CA LEU A 92 -35.08 -28.14 -24.84
C LEU A 92 -35.99 -29.27 -25.35
N LYS A 93 -36.51 -30.10 -24.44
CA LYS A 93 -37.83 -30.76 -24.58
C LYS A 93 -38.44 -31.12 -23.22
N GLU A 94 -39.75 -30.95 -23.10
CA GLU A 94 -40.57 -31.19 -21.90
C GLU A 94 -41.15 -32.61 -21.84
N HIS A 95 -41.59 -33.03 -20.63
CA HIS A 95 -42.79 -33.83 -20.27
C HIS A 95 -42.69 -34.08 -18.73
N ALA A 96 -43.63 -33.68 -17.86
CA ALA A 96 -45.00 -34.21 -17.62
C ALA A 96 -44.95 -35.68 -17.09
N GLU A 97 -45.51 -36.13 -15.95
CA GLU A 97 -46.41 -35.64 -14.85
C GLU A 97 -45.92 -36.33 -13.51
N ALA A 98 -46.47 -36.21 -12.28
CA ALA A 98 -47.82 -35.87 -11.79
C ALA A 98 -47.84 -35.33 -10.33
N GLU A 99 -48.92 -34.59 -10.00
CA GLU A 99 -49.69 -34.43 -8.75
C GLU A 99 -49.03 -34.67 -7.35
N GLU A 100 -49.20 -33.79 -6.35
CA GLU A 100 -50.46 -33.75 -5.56
C GLU A 100 -50.73 -32.42 -4.80
N ARG A 101 -51.98 -31.93 -4.94
CA ARG A 101 -52.81 -31.06 -4.06
C ARG A 101 -52.14 -30.14 -3.01
N THR A 102 -52.34 -28.81 -3.18
CA THR A 102 -53.35 -28.03 -2.41
C THR A 102 -53.45 -26.58 -2.91
N ALA A 103 -54.69 -26.10 -3.10
CA ALA A 103 -55.07 -24.70 -3.36
C ALA A 103 -56.19 -24.33 -2.35
N ASP A 104 -56.49 -23.07 -1.96
CA ASP A 104 -57.16 -21.96 -2.67
C ASP A 104 -57.36 -20.81 -1.62
N TRP A 105 -57.78 -19.56 -1.86
CA TRP A 105 -58.19 -18.80 -3.06
C TRP A 105 -57.92 -17.28 -2.85
N ILE A 106 -58.33 -16.43 -3.79
CA ILE A 106 -58.18 -14.96 -3.75
C ILE A 106 -59.49 -14.26 -4.20
N ARG A 107 -59.76 -13.03 -3.69
CA ARG A 107 -60.75 -12.02 -4.18
C ARG A 107 -62.25 -12.30 -3.88
N THR A 108 -63.18 -11.33 -3.84
CA THR A 108 -63.21 -9.95 -4.42
C THR A 108 -64.23 -9.00 -3.72
N GLN A 109 -64.02 -7.67 -3.85
CA GLN A 109 -65.03 -6.57 -3.97
C GLN A 109 -65.96 -6.15 -2.79
N ALA A 110 -66.57 -4.97 -2.94
CA ALA A 110 -67.37 -4.15 -1.99
C ALA A 110 -68.38 -3.28 -2.81
N PRO A 111 -69.14 -2.28 -2.26
CA PRO A 111 -69.97 -2.14 -1.04
C PRO A 111 -71.48 -1.98 -1.49
N PRO A 112 -72.41 -1.10 -1.00
CA PRO A 112 -72.63 -0.36 0.29
C PRO A 112 -74.09 -0.33 0.85
N THR A 113 -74.34 0.03 2.13
CA THR A 113 -75.48 0.92 2.56
C THR A 113 -75.50 1.42 4.04
N LYS A 114 -75.97 2.68 4.19
CA LYS A 114 -76.67 3.45 5.28
C LYS A 114 -77.32 2.69 6.49
N ALA A 115 -77.58 3.27 7.69
CA ALA A 115 -77.37 4.62 8.29
C ALA A 115 -77.63 4.71 9.83
N ALA A 116 -77.14 5.81 10.45
CA ALA A 116 -77.65 6.60 11.61
C ALA A 116 -77.83 6.05 13.05
N ALA A 117 -77.14 6.67 14.03
CA ALA A 117 -77.70 7.29 15.26
C ALA A 117 -76.63 8.06 16.09
N GLU A 118 -77.03 9.18 16.72
CA GLU A 118 -76.29 10.04 17.68
C GLU A 118 -77.13 10.18 18.97
N PRO A 119 -76.76 10.91 20.06
CA PRO A 119 -75.64 11.85 20.30
C PRO A 119 -74.77 11.39 21.52
N SER A 120 -74.06 12.15 22.37
CA SER A 120 -73.84 13.61 22.60
C SER A 120 -72.53 13.87 23.40
N GLY A 121 -72.19 15.16 23.68
CA GLY A 121 -71.40 15.56 24.86
C GLY A 121 -70.02 16.22 24.63
N ALA A 122 -69.99 17.53 24.33
CA ALA A 122 -68.80 18.39 24.42
C ALA A 122 -68.89 19.33 25.66
N PRO A 123 -67.82 20.02 26.12
CA PRO A 123 -67.27 21.22 25.46
C PRO A 123 -65.72 21.38 25.61
N GLU A 124 -65.03 22.46 25.25
CA GLU A 124 -64.99 23.35 24.05
C GLU A 124 -63.73 24.27 24.20
N ARG A 125 -63.33 25.00 23.14
CA ARG A 125 -62.27 26.04 23.02
C ARG A 125 -60.81 25.57 22.84
N GLU A 126 -59.98 26.22 22.02
CA GLU A 126 -60.19 27.23 20.96
C GLU A 126 -59.00 27.18 19.97
N ARG A 127 -59.21 27.54 18.70
CA ARG A 127 -58.15 27.79 17.69
C ARG A 127 -58.20 29.26 17.24
N PRO A 128 -57.07 29.81 16.78
CA PRO A 128 -57.05 30.70 15.62
C PRO A 128 -56.47 30.01 14.38
N GLU A 129 -56.89 30.43 13.19
CA GLU A 129 -56.54 29.81 11.91
C GLU A 129 -55.52 30.60 11.08
N LEU A 130 -54.70 29.84 10.34
CA LEU A 130 -54.29 30.07 8.94
C LEU A 130 -53.43 31.30 8.55
N SER A 131 -52.21 31.01 8.08
CA SER A 131 -51.72 31.57 6.81
C SER A 131 -50.75 30.60 6.10
N THR A 132 -50.81 30.56 4.77
CA THR A 132 -50.16 29.55 3.93
C THR A 132 -48.84 30.06 3.32
N THR A 133 -47.71 29.93 4.03
CA THR A 133 -46.36 30.20 3.49
C THR A 133 -45.26 29.33 4.11
N ASP A 134 -45.50 28.02 4.33
CA ASP A 134 -44.60 27.15 5.10
C ASP A 134 -43.94 25.99 4.30
N SER A 135 -43.75 26.18 2.98
CA SER A 135 -43.15 25.17 2.08
C SER A 135 -41.79 25.55 1.46
N GLU A 136 -41.25 26.74 1.73
CA GLU A 136 -39.98 27.21 1.12
C GLU A 136 -38.85 27.53 2.11
N LEU A 137 -39.07 27.46 3.43
CA LEU A 137 -38.09 27.86 4.46
C LEU A 137 -37.50 26.73 5.31
N ARG A 138 -37.63 25.47 4.87
CA ARG A 138 -36.95 24.30 5.50
C ARG A 138 -35.93 23.59 4.61
N ALA A 139 -35.46 24.26 3.55
CA ALA A 139 -34.16 23.97 2.98
C ALA A 139 -33.05 24.43 3.95
N ASN A 140 -32.85 23.69 5.03
CA ASN A 140 -31.68 23.85 5.90
C ASN A 140 -30.45 23.25 5.19
N CYS A 141 -30.14 23.80 4.02
CA CYS A 141 -28.89 23.60 3.34
C CYS A 141 -27.80 24.19 4.23
N THR A 142 -27.02 23.33 4.88
CA THR A 142 -25.63 23.68 5.13
C THR A 142 -25.03 23.97 3.75
N LEU A 143 -24.86 25.24 3.41
CA LEU A 143 -24.07 25.62 2.24
C LEU A 143 -22.72 24.91 2.40
N ASP A 144 -22.36 24.09 1.41
CA ASP A 144 -21.08 23.42 1.36
C ASP A 144 -20.02 24.46 0.98
N TYR A 145 -19.70 25.33 1.95
CA TYR A 145 -18.65 26.33 1.86
C TYR A 145 -17.31 25.59 1.83
N GLY A 146 -16.92 25.12 0.65
CA GLY A 146 -15.68 24.40 0.43
C GLY A 146 -15.58 23.87 -1.00
N VAL A 147 -14.34 23.64 -1.43
CA VAL A 147 -14.04 23.06 -2.75
C VAL A 147 -13.39 21.70 -2.56
N LYS A 148 -13.75 20.74 -3.41
CA LYS A 148 -13.07 19.44 -3.48
C LYS A 148 -11.72 19.61 -4.18
N LYS A 149 -10.65 19.68 -3.39
CA LYS A 149 -9.26 19.74 -3.87
C LYS A 149 -8.69 18.30 -3.95
N LEU A 150 -7.78 18.05 -4.90
CA LEU A 150 -6.97 16.82 -4.89
C LEU A 150 -6.09 16.77 -3.62
N PRO A 151 -5.71 15.58 -3.12
CA PRO A 151 -4.98 15.48 -1.86
C PRO A 151 -3.56 16.03 -1.98
N GLN A 152 -3.19 16.93 -1.06
CA GLN A 152 -1.82 17.45 -0.94
C GLN A 152 -0.92 16.53 -0.11
N ALA A 153 -1.50 15.57 0.63
CA ALA A 153 -0.77 14.53 1.32
C ALA A 153 -1.48 13.16 1.31
N ILE A 154 -0.73 12.08 1.15
CA ILE A 154 -1.27 10.70 1.07
C ILE A 154 -0.53 9.77 2.03
N ILE A 155 -1.29 9.00 2.83
CA ILE A 155 -0.75 7.88 3.61
C ILE A 155 -0.70 6.63 2.72
N ILE A 156 0.42 6.44 2.03
CA ILE A 156 0.62 5.40 1.00
C ILE A 156 0.86 3.99 1.56
N GLY A 157 1.22 3.87 2.85
CA GLY A 157 1.65 2.59 3.41
C GLY A 157 1.96 2.61 4.91
N VAL A 158 2.34 1.48 5.51
CA VAL A 158 2.25 0.13 4.91
C VAL A 158 1.00 -0.61 5.37
N LYS A 159 0.57 -1.62 4.61
CA LYS A 159 -0.51 -2.53 5.02
C LYS A 159 -0.16 -3.13 6.39
N LYS A 160 -1.08 -2.97 7.36
CA LYS A 160 -0.92 -3.33 8.78
C LYS A 160 0.02 -2.47 9.66
N GLY A 161 0.69 -1.45 9.11
CA GLY A 161 1.63 -0.62 9.89
C GLY A 161 0.99 0.27 10.96
N GLY A 162 -0.28 0.69 10.77
CA GLY A 162 -0.96 1.61 11.70
C GLY A 162 -1.78 2.70 11.00
N THR A 163 -1.73 2.77 9.67
CA THR A 163 -2.33 3.81 8.81
C THR A 163 -3.74 4.30 9.18
N ARG A 164 -4.64 3.45 9.72
CA ARG A 164 -5.97 3.94 10.18
C ARG A 164 -5.93 4.68 11.52
N ALA A 165 -5.05 4.28 12.45
CA ALA A 165 -4.85 5.00 13.69
C ALA A 165 -4.32 6.41 13.41
N LEU A 166 -3.30 6.52 12.55
CA LEU A 166 -2.74 7.80 12.14
C LEU A 166 -3.78 8.69 11.45
N LEU A 167 -4.57 8.16 10.50
CA LEU A 167 -5.57 8.98 9.81
C LEU A 167 -6.69 9.47 10.77
N GLU A 168 -7.16 8.64 11.70
CA GLU A 168 -8.16 9.11 12.69
C GLU A 168 -7.57 10.14 13.65
N ALA A 169 -6.28 10.02 14.02
CA ALA A 169 -5.59 11.00 14.87
C ALA A 169 -5.37 12.35 14.14
N LEU A 170 -4.97 12.30 12.86
CA LEU A 170 -4.83 13.50 12.02
C LEU A 170 -6.16 14.25 11.83
N ARG A 171 -7.28 13.52 11.70
CA ARG A 171 -8.63 14.10 11.56
C ARG A 171 -9.15 14.84 12.80
N VAL A 172 -8.41 14.83 13.90
CA VAL A 172 -8.67 15.68 15.07
C VAL A 172 -8.18 17.12 14.83
N HIS A 173 -7.22 17.32 13.92
CA HIS A 173 -6.73 18.64 13.56
C HIS A 173 -7.78 19.40 12.73
N PRO A 174 -8.12 20.67 13.06
CA PRO A 174 -9.16 21.44 12.36
C PRO A 174 -8.83 21.63 10.87
N ASP A 175 -7.55 21.78 10.54
CA ASP A 175 -7.08 22.00 9.17
C ASP A 175 -6.82 20.70 8.38
N VAL A 176 -7.32 19.54 8.85
CA VAL A 176 -7.20 18.26 8.13
C VAL A 176 -8.57 17.70 7.76
N ARG A 177 -8.78 17.52 6.46
CA ARG A 177 -9.98 16.88 5.89
C ARG A 177 -9.54 15.64 5.14
N ALA A 178 -10.15 14.49 5.42
CA ALA A 178 -9.71 13.23 4.82
C ALA A 178 -10.84 12.29 4.41
N VAL A 179 -10.59 11.55 3.32
CA VAL A 179 -11.49 10.50 2.84
C VAL A 179 -11.61 9.39 3.89
N GLY A 180 -12.85 9.00 4.21
CA GLY A 180 -13.12 8.02 5.26
C GLY A 180 -12.80 6.57 4.90
N ASN A 181 -12.85 6.25 3.60
CA ASN A 181 -12.54 4.94 3.02
C ASN A 181 -11.19 4.96 2.29
N GLU A 182 -10.68 3.80 1.88
CA GLU A 182 -9.43 3.69 1.11
C GLU A 182 -9.79 3.80 -0.39
N PRO A 183 -9.44 4.89 -1.12
CA PRO A 183 -9.92 5.12 -2.49
C PRO A 183 -9.49 4.07 -3.51
N HIS A 184 -8.32 3.46 -3.30
CA HIS A 184 -7.73 2.52 -4.26
C HIS A 184 -7.64 3.09 -5.69
N PHE A 185 -7.28 4.38 -5.82
CA PHE A 185 -7.19 5.04 -7.11
C PHE A 185 -5.93 4.61 -7.87
N PHE A 186 -4.75 4.86 -7.30
CA PHE A 186 -3.47 4.61 -7.99
C PHE A 186 -3.12 3.12 -8.18
N ASP A 187 -3.81 2.20 -7.50
CA ASP A 187 -3.64 0.75 -7.65
C ASP A 187 -4.77 0.05 -8.43
N ARG A 188 -6.05 0.39 -8.23
CA ARG A 188 -7.18 -0.34 -8.85
C ARG A 188 -8.11 0.47 -9.73
N ASN A 189 -8.34 1.74 -9.42
CA ASN A 189 -9.39 2.56 -10.05
C ASN A 189 -8.83 3.68 -10.96
N TYR A 190 -7.56 3.60 -11.35
CA TYR A 190 -6.85 4.67 -12.04
C TYR A 190 -7.53 5.11 -13.35
N GLU A 191 -8.08 4.15 -14.10
CA GLU A 191 -8.74 4.39 -15.39
C GLU A 191 -10.08 5.17 -15.26
N LYS A 192 -10.55 5.44 -14.03
CA LYS A 192 -11.72 6.32 -13.78
C LYS A 192 -11.37 7.82 -13.88
N GLY A 193 -10.09 8.16 -14.02
CA GLY A 193 -9.63 9.54 -14.19
C GLY A 193 -9.54 10.34 -12.90
N LEU A 194 -8.87 11.50 -12.98
CA LEU A 194 -8.64 12.38 -11.83
C LEU A 194 -9.91 13.08 -11.33
N ASP A 195 -10.90 13.29 -12.20
CA ASP A 195 -12.19 13.88 -11.79
C ASP A 195 -12.93 12.97 -10.81
N TRP A 196 -13.05 11.67 -11.14
CA TRP A 196 -13.61 10.67 -10.22
C TRP A 196 -12.85 10.63 -8.88
N TYR A 197 -11.53 10.74 -8.91
CA TYR A 197 -10.72 10.75 -7.70
C TYR A 197 -10.93 12.02 -6.86
N ARG A 198 -11.04 13.19 -7.50
CA ARG A 198 -11.37 14.47 -6.86
C ARG A 198 -12.77 14.44 -6.24
N ASP A 199 -13.75 13.80 -6.88
CA ASP A 199 -15.12 13.73 -6.39
C ASP A 199 -15.28 12.90 -5.10
N LEU A 200 -14.34 11.98 -4.82
CA LEU A 200 -14.25 11.27 -3.54
C LEU A 200 -13.72 12.14 -2.39
N MET A 201 -13.06 13.26 -2.69
CA MET A 201 -12.46 14.11 -1.68
C MET A 201 -13.54 14.88 -0.91
N PRO A 202 -13.36 15.11 0.40
CA PRO A 202 -14.22 16.02 1.15
C PRO A 202 -14.05 17.45 0.63
N SER A 203 -15.12 18.24 0.69
CA SER A 203 -15.04 19.68 0.51
C SER A 203 -14.15 20.31 1.60
N THR A 204 -13.33 21.27 1.20
CA THR A 204 -12.30 21.90 2.04
C THR A 204 -12.34 23.41 1.94
N LEU A 205 -12.10 24.08 3.08
CA LEU A 205 -11.86 25.52 3.16
C LEU A 205 -10.41 25.85 2.77
N GLU A 206 -10.12 27.14 2.61
CA GLU A 206 -8.75 27.59 2.37
C GLU A 206 -7.86 27.34 3.60
N GLY A 207 -6.59 26.99 3.36
CA GLY A 207 -5.66 26.55 4.42
C GLY A 207 -5.84 25.11 4.92
N GLN A 208 -6.95 24.43 4.62
CA GLN A 208 -7.12 23.02 5.00
C GLN A 208 -6.40 22.07 4.03
N ILE A 209 -5.82 21.01 4.58
CA ILE A 209 -5.17 19.92 3.82
C ILE A 209 -6.18 18.79 3.57
N THR A 210 -6.33 18.41 2.30
CA THR A 210 -7.03 17.21 1.85
C THR A 210 -6.09 16.00 1.91
N MET A 211 -6.55 14.90 2.51
CA MET A 211 -5.78 13.66 2.61
C MET A 211 -6.60 12.40 2.27
N GLU A 212 -5.89 11.35 1.87
CA GLU A 212 -6.42 9.98 1.83
C GLU A 212 -5.42 8.98 2.41
N LYS A 213 -5.86 7.73 2.56
CA LYS A 213 -4.94 6.61 2.80
C LYS A 213 -5.31 5.40 1.93
N THR A 214 -4.31 4.77 1.34
CA THR A 214 -4.46 3.48 0.66
C THR A 214 -3.18 2.66 0.86
N PRO A 215 -3.13 1.74 1.84
CA PRO A 215 -1.88 1.11 2.26
C PRO A 215 -1.24 0.14 1.26
N SER A 216 -1.91 -0.16 0.14
CA SER A 216 -1.39 -0.95 -0.97
C SER A 216 -0.57 -0.12 -1.96
N TYR A 217 -0.69 1.22 -1.97
CA TYR A 217 0.08 2.05 -2.89
C TYR A 217 1.58 1.82 -2.72
N PHE A 218 2.08 1.75 -1.47
CA PHE A 218 3.51 1.57 -1.18
C PHE A 218 4.17 0.39 -1.90
N VAL A 219 3.42 -0.68 -2.18
CA VAL A 219 3.90 -1.91 -2.85
C VAL A 219 3.34 -2.08 -4.27
N THR A 220 2.78 -1.01 -4.85
CA THR A 220 2.21 -1.01 -6.21
C THR A 220 3.17 -0.32 -7.17
N ASN A 221 3.80 -1.10 -8.05
CA ASN A 221 4.89 -0.65 -8.95
C ASN A 221 4.57 0.64 -9.73
N HIS A 222 3.32 0.84 -10.16
CA HIS A 222 2.93 2.02 -10.95
C HIS A 222 2.49 3.23 -10.11
N ALA A 223 2.25 3.07 -8.80
CA ALA A 223 1.75 4.14 -7.95
C ALA A 223 2.71 5.34 -7.82
N PRO A 224 4.05 5.17 -7.64
CA PRO A 224 4.98 6.30 -7.58
C PRO A 224 4.88 7.20 -8.82
N LYS A 225 4.96 6.61 -10.02
CA LYS A 225 4.83 7.32 -11.30
C LYS A 225 3.50 8.04 -11.43
N ARG A 226 2.38 7.35 -11.14
CA ARG A 226 1.02 7.89 -11.28
C ARG A 226 0.77 9.06 -10.32
N ILE A 227 1.24 8.96 -9.07
CA ILE A 227 1.10 10.04 -8.07
C ILE A 227 1.97 11.24 -8.48
N HIS A 228 3.22 11.02 -8.90
CA HIS A 228 4.12 12.08 -9.36
C HIS A 228 3.58 12.80 -10.63
N SER A 229 2.89 12.06 -11.49
CA SER A 229 2.17 12.64 -12.64
C SER A 229 0.96 13.51 -12.25
N MET A 230 0.33 13.26 -11.09
CA MET A 230 -0.76 14.10 -10.57
C MET A 230 -0.21 15.36 -9.87
N ALA A 231 0.72 15.19 -8.94
CA ALA A 231 1.31 16.28 -8.15
C ALA A 231 2.74 15.91 -7.76
N ARG A 232 3.71 16.74 -8.16
CA ARG A 232 5.14 16.47 -7.95
C ARG A 232 5.62 16.83 -6.54
N ASP A 233 4.97 17.81 -5.92
CA ASP A 233 5.23 18.41 -4.62
C ASP A 233 4.46 17.75 -3.45
N ILE A 234 3.62 16.76 -3.76
CA ILE A 234 2.77 16.05 -2.81
C ILE A 234 3.59 15.40 -1.67
N LYS A 235 3.03 15.43 -0.45
CA LYS A 235 3.65 14.84 0.74
C LYS A 235 3.21 13.39 0.94
N LEU A 236 4.16 12.49 1.17
CA LEU A 236 3.92 11.06 1.33
C LEU A 236 4.19 10.61 2.76
N ILE A 237 3.29 9.84 3.35
CA ILE A 237 3.44 9.32 4.71
C ILE A 237 3.42 7.78 4.69
N ILE A 238 4.42 7.19 5.32
CA ILE A 238 4.62 5.75 5.43
C ILE A 238 4.63 5.37 6.92
N VAL A 239 3.55 4.76 7.40
CA VAL A 239 3.50 4.17 8.74
C VAL A 239 4.10 2.78 8.67
N VAL A 240 5.36 2.66 9.09
CA VAL A 240 6.11 1.39 9.16
C VAL A 240 5.87 0.69 10.49
N ARG A 241 6.28 -0.57 10.59
CA ARG A 241 6.15 -1.45 11.76
C ARG A 241 7.18 -2.56 11.63
N ASN A 242 7.62 -3.18 12.72
CA ASN A 242 8.46 -4.39 12.68
C ASN A 242 7.91 -5.38 11.64
N PRO A 243 8.68 -5.74 10.59
CA PRO A 243 8.16 -6.49 9.45
C PRO A 243 7.68 -7.90 9.82
N VAL A 244 8.21 -8.49 10.91
CA VAL A 244 7.74 -9.77 11.46
C VAL A 244 6.34 -9.61 12.03
N THR A 245 6.16 -8.71 13.00
CA THR A 245 4.85 -8.52 13.65
C THR A 245 3.80 -7.91 12.69
N ARG A 246 4.24 -7.18 11.65
CA ARG A 246 3.40 -6.76 10.52
C ARG A 246 2.92 -7.95 9.69
N ALA A 247 3.81 -8.89 9.35
CA ALA A 247 3.46 -10.09 8.57
C ALA A 247 2.43 -10.96 9.30
N ILE A 248 2.66 -11.22 10.60
CA ILE A 248 1.72 -11.95 11.46
C ILE A 248 0.37 -11.23 11.53
N SER A 249 0.37 -9.89 11.66
CA SER A 249 -0.88 -9.11 11.66
C SER A 249 -1.62 -9.16 10.31
N ASP A 250 -0.92 -9.35 9.20
CA ASP A 250 -1.53 -9.52 7.88
C ASP A 250 -2.16 -10.91 7.74
N TYR A 251 -1.41 -11.95 8.09
CA TYR A 251 -1.92 -13.32 8.20
C TYR A 251 -3.17 -13.40 9.09
N THR A 252 -3.12 -12.83 10.31
CA THR A 252 -4.26 -12.78 11.25
C THR A 252 -5.51 -12.13 10.63
N GLN A 253 -5.32 -11.11 9.77
CA GLN A 253 -6.44 -10.48 9.08
C GLN A 253 -7.00 -11.37 7.96
N THR A 254 -6.15 -12.08 7.23
CA THR A 254 -6.57 -13.05 6.22
C THR A 254 -7.30 -14.23 6.87
N LEU A 255 -6.75 -14.81 7.95
CA LEU A 255 -7.37 -15.86 8.75
C LEU A 255 -8.76 -15.45 9.27
N SER A 256 -8.93 -14.21 9.75
CA SER A 256 -10.24 -13.69 10.19
C SER A 256 -11.28 -13.50 9.08
N LYS A 257 -10.91 -13.71 7.81
CA LYS A 257 -11.80 -13.68 6.63
C LYS A 257 -11.92 -15.04 5.92
N ARG A 258 -10.93 -15.90 6.11
CA ARG A 258 -10.74 -17.21 5.49
C ARG A 258 -10.10 -18.14 6.53
N PRO A 259 -10.89 -18.75 7.43
CA PRO A 259 -10.38 -19.65 8.47
C PRO A 259 -9.65 -20.88 7.92
N GLU A 260 -9.91 -21.24 6.67
CA GLU A 260 -9.40 -22.42 5.97
C GLU A 260 -7.97 -22.30 5.42
N ILE A 261 -7.27 -21.18 5.65
CA ILE A 261 -5.88 -21.02 5.16
C ILE A 261 -4.88 -21.86 5.98
N PRO A 262 -3.78 -22.33 5.37
CA PRO A 262 -2.70 -23.01 6.10
C PRO A 262 -2.07 -22.11 7.18
N THR A 263 -1.40 -22.73 8.15
CA THR A 263 -0.76 -21.97 9.25
C THR A 263 0.30 -21.00 8.74
N PHE A 264 0.61 -19.99 9.54
CA PHE A 264 1.65 -19.00 9.23
C PHE A 264 3.00 -19.67 8.93
N GLU A 265 3.34 -20.72 9.68
CA GLU A 265 4.55 -21.52 9.54
C GLU A 265 4.62 -22.31 8.23
N VAL A 266 3.48 -22.73 7.68
CA VAL A 266 3.42 -23.39 6.36
C VAL A 266 3.61 -22.34 5.26
N LEU A 267 2.95 -21.18 5.38
CA LEU A 267 3.01 -20.12 4.37
C LEU A 267 4.34 -19.33 4.37
N ALA A 268 5.08 -19.32 5.48
CA ALA A 268 6.32 -18.56 5.61
C ALA A 268 7.54 -19.20 4.92
N PHE A 269 7.49 -20.47 4.52
CA PHE A 269 8.64 -21.20 3.95
C PHE A 269 8.30 -21.88 2.62
N LYS A 270 9.18 -21.75 1.62
CA LYS A 270 9.18 -22.64 0.44
C LYS A 270 9.66 -24.05 0.80
N ASN A 271 10.60 -24.13 1.74
CA ASN A 271 11.08 -25.40 2.27
C ASN A 271 11.47 -25.22 3.75
N ARG A 272 10.67 -25.79 4.65
CA ARG A 272 10.83 -25.66 6.12
C ARG A 272 12.10 -26.34 6.63
N THR A 273 12.44 -27.51 6.08
CA THR A 273 13.63 -28.31 6.41
C THR A 273 14.92 -27.55 6.10
N LEU A 274 15.00 -26.95 4.91
CA LEU A 274 16.14 -26.10 4.50
C LEU A 274 16.08 -24.68 5.07
N GLY A 275 14.99 -24.30 5.74
CA GLY A 275 14.79 -22.95 6.27
C GLY A 275 14.63 -21.85 5.22
N LEU A 276 14.27 -22.22 3.98
CA LEU A 276 14.09 -21.28 2.86
C LEU A 276 12.76 -20.55 3.01
N ILE A 277 12.83 -19.27 3.41
CA ILE A 277 11.69 -18.35 3.55
C ILE A 277 11.03 -18.08 2.19
N ASP A 278 9.70 -18.08 2.14
CA ASP A 278 8.96 -17.66 0.95
C ASP A 278 8.78 -16.14 0.85
N ALA A 279 9.81 -15.46 0.37
CA ALA A 279 9.75 -14.04 0.08
C ALA A 279 8.79 -13.66 -1.08
N SER A 280 8.21 -14.62 -1.80
CA SER A 280 7.15 -14.36 -2.80
C SER A 280 5.77 -14.21 -2.16
N TRP A 281 5.55 -14.80 -0.97
CA TRP A 281 4.31 -14.63 -0.22
C TRP A 281 4.09 -13.17 0.16
N SER A 282 2.93 -12.62 -0.23
CA SER A 282 2.64 -11.18 -0.06
C SER A 282 2.74 -10.70 1.40
N ALA A 283 2.40 -11.55 2.38
CA ALA A 283 2.49 -11.19 3.79
C ALA A 283 3.94 -10.98 4.24
N LEU A 284 4.94 -11.57 3.56
CA LEU A 284 6.36 -11.31 3.81
C LEU A 284 6.93 -10.23 2.89
N ARG A 285 6.64 -10.29 1.58
CA ARG A 285 7.16 -9.34 0.57
C ARG A 285 6.89 -7.87 0.90
N ILE A 286 5.75 -7.56 1.53
CA ILE A 286 5.40 -6.19 1.97
C ILE A 286 6.37 -5.67 3.05
N GLY A 287 7.00 -6.54 3.84
CA GLY A 287 7.94 -6.19 4.91
C GLY A 287 9.32 -5.78 4.44
N ILE A 288 9.65 -5.98 3.16
CA ILE A 288 10.96 -5.67 2.59
C ILE A 288 11.00 -4.17 2.19
N TYR A 289 10.90 -3.28 3.19
CA TYR A 289 10.59 -1.86 2.96
C TYR A 289 11.62 -1.13 2.09
N ALA A 290 12.91 -1.49 2.18
CA ALA A 290 13.98 -0.87 1.40
C ALA A 290 13.76 -0.99 -0.13
N LEU A 291 13.37 -2.17 -0.63
CA LEU A 291 13.16 -2.40 -2.07
C LEU A 291 11.94 -1.63 -2.61
N HIS A 292 10.88 -1.53 -1.80
CA HIS A 292 9.73 -0.69 -2.14
C HIS A 292 10.14 0.78 -2.15
N LEU A 293 10.86 1.25 -1.12
CA LEU A 293 11.33 2.63 -1.01
C LEU A 293 12.24 3.06 -2.18
N GLU A 294 13.12 2.18 -2.66
CA GLU A 294 13.95 2.43 -3.85
C GLU A 294 13.09 2.81 -5.07
N SER A 295 11.92 2.16 -5.23
CA SER A 295 10.98 2.43 -6.32
C SER A 295 10.24 3.77 -6.15
N TRP A 296 10.06 4.26 -4.92
CA TRP A 296 9.48 5.58 -4.64
C TRP A 296 10.52 6.71 -4.81
N MET A 297 11.78 6.47 -4.41
CA MET A 297 12.87 7.44 -4.50
C MET A 297 13.27 7.79 -5.94
N GLN A 298 12.87 6.99 -6.93
CA GLN A 298 12.99 7.33 -8.35
C GLN A 298 12.10 8.51 -8.79
N TYR A 299 11.06 8.84 -8.01
CA TYR A 299 10.06 9.85 -8.35
C TYR A 299 9.95 10.98 -7.33
N PHE A 300 10.29 10.73 -6.07
CA PHE A 300 10.15 11.70 -4.98
C PHE A 300 11.42 11.77 -4.12
N PRO A 301 11.88 12.98 -3.73
CA PRO A 301 12.94 13.13 -2.77
C PRO A 301 12.49 12.68 -1.38
N LEU A 302 13.43 12.22 -0.54
CA LEU A 302 13.14 11.83 0.84
C LEU A 302 12.54 12.96 1.69
N SER A 303 12.81 14.23 1.36
CA SER A 303 12.18 15.39 2.02
C SER A 303 10.66 15.48 1.83
N GLN A 304 10.10 14.79 0.82
CA GLN A 304 8.66 14.63 0.62
C GLN A 304 8.10 13.34 1.24
N MET A 305 8.90 12.56 1.97
CA MET A 305 8.49 11.33 2.62
C MET A 305 8.66 11.42 4.14
N HIS A 306 7.65 11.01 4.88
CA HIS A 306 7.70 10.92 6.34
C HIS A 306 7.41 9.51 6.84
N PHE A 307 8.34 8.96 7.61
CA PHE A 307 8.29 7.60 8.12
C PHE A 307 7.86 7.60 9.59
N VAL A 308 6.64 7.13 9.83
CA VAL A 308 6.04 7.08 11.18
C VAL A 308 6.27 5.70 11.77
N SER A 309 6.77 5.63 13.01
CA SER A 309 6.92 4.36 13.73
C SER A 309 5.56 3.90 14.24
N GLY A 310 5.10 2.75 13.75
CA GLY A 310 3.86 2.11 14.21
C GLY A 310 3.94 1.67 15.67
N GLU A 311 5.14 1.31 16.16
CA GLU A 311 5.41 1.01 17.57
C GLU A 311 5.25 2.27 18.43
N ARG A 312 5.91 3.38 18.07
CA ARG A 312 5.76 4.65 18.79
C ARG A 312 4.34 5.20 18.68
N LEU A 313 3.63 5.02 17.57
CA LEU A 313 2.23 5.43 17.44
C LEU A 313 1.28 4.71 18.41
N ILE A 314 1.71 3.58 19.00
CA ILE A 314 0.98 2.88 20.07
C ILE A 314 1.40 3.39 21.46
N VAL A 315 2.70 3.56 21.70
CA VAL A 315 3.28 3.91 23.02
C VAL A 315 3.20 5.41 23.32
N ASP A 316 3.53 6.23 22.32
CA ASP A 316 3.64 7.69 22.34
C ASP A 316 2.98 8.28 21.06
N PRO A 317 1.64 8.21 20.95
CA PRO A 317 0.93 8.75 19.79
C PRO A 317 1.10 10.27 19.65
N ALA A 318 1.29 11.00 20.76
CA ALA A 318 1.44 12.44 20.75
C ALA A 318 2.80 12.88 20.16
N GLY A 319 3.89 12.19 20.52
CA GLY A 319 5.23 12.45 19.98
C GLY A 319 5.34 12.14 18.49
N GLU A 320 4.73 11.06 18.01
CA GLU A 320 4.65 10.81 16.55
C GLU A 320 3.75 11.86 15.85
N MET A 321 2.60 12.21 16.43
CA MET A 321 1.71 13.23 15.85
C MET A 321 2.36 14.62 15.77
N ALA A 322 3.25 14.99 16.70
CA ALA A 322 4.01 16.23 16.60
C ALA A 322 4.83 16.27 15.30
N LYS A 323 5.60 15.22 15.02
CA LYS A 323 6.44 15.09 13.81
C LYS A 323 5.61 15.12 12.52
N VAL A 324 4.44 14.47 12.51
CA VAL A 324 3.56 14.44 11.33
C VAL A 324 2.94 15.82 11.09
N GLN A 325 2.56 16.55 12.14
CA GLN A 325 2.08 17.93 12.02
C GLN A 325 3.18 18.85 11.44
N ASP A 326 4.40 18.78 11.97
CA ASP A 326 5.55 19.54 11.44
C ASP A 326 5.79 19.24 9.95
N PHE A 327 5.85 17.95 9.60
CA PHE A 327 6.08 17.51 8.22
C PHE A 327 4.99 18.02 7.27
N LEU A 328 3.73 18.02 7.69
CA LEU A 328 2.63 18.57 6.90
C LEU A 328 2.66 20.10 6.82
N GLY A 329 3.32 20.79 7.76
CA GLY A 329 3.30 22.25 7.89
C GLY A 329 2.13 22.76 8.73
N LEU A 330 1.55 21.89 9.56
CA LEU A 330 0.43 22.17 10.45
C LEU A 330 0.90 22.66 11.82
N LYS A 331 0.05 23.42 12.50
CA LYS A 331 0.25 23.77 13.91
C LYS A 331 0.18 22.49 14.77
N ARG A 332 1.01 22.38 15.80
CA ARG A 332 0.95 21.25 16.75
C ARG A 332 -0.26 21.37 17.70
N ILE A 333 -1.46 21.08 17.20
CA ILE A 333 -2.71 21.08 17.98
C ILE A 333 -2.95 19.71 18.62
N VAL A 334 -2.78 18.63 17.85
CA VAL A 334 -2.97 17.25 18.33
C VAL A 334 -1.80 16.88 19.24
N THR A 335 -2.13 16.59 20.49
CA THR A 335 -1.25 16.48 21.67
C THR A 335 -1.71 15.34 22.58
N ASP A 336 -0.97 15.03 23.65
CA ASP A 336 -1.32 14.06 24.70
C ASP A 336 -2.74 14.23 25.27
N LYS A 337 -3.22 15.48 25.35
CA LYS A 337 -4.59 15.83 25.74
C LYS A 337 -5.68 15.21 24.86
N HIS A 338 -5.35 14.76 23.65
CA HIS A 338 -6.26 14.13 22.70
C HIS A 338 -6.25 12.59 22.76
N PHE A 339 -5.35 11.97 23.54
CA PHE A 339 -5.21 10.52 23.64
C PHE A 339 -5.46 10.00 25.06
N TYR A 340 -6.10 8.84 25.18
CA TYR A 340 -6.13 8.05 26.42
C TYR A 340 -5.81 6.59 26.11
N PHE A 341 -5.12 5.91 27.03
CA PHE A 341 -4.83 4.48 26.87
C PHE A 341 -5.99 3.63 27.39
N ASN A 342 -6.57 2.79 26.52
CA ASN A 342 -7.61 1.85 26.94
C ASN A 342 -6.96 0.52 27.33
N LYS A 343 -6.85 0.26 28.65
CA LYS A 343 -6.24 -0.96 29.20
C LYS A 343 -6.90 -2.25 28.68
N THR A 344 -8.23 -2.29 28.60
CA THR A 344 -8.99 -3.46 28.09
C THR A 344 -8.74 -3.72 26.60
N LYS A 345 -8.49 -2.66 25.82
CA LYS A 345 -8.15 -2.79 24.39
C LYS A 345 -6.66 -3.06 24.15
N GLY A 346 -5.79 -2.58 25.03
CA GLY A 346 -4.33 -2.60 24.85
C GLY A 346 -3.80 -1.56 23.84
N PHE A 347 -4.58 -0.52 23.52
CA PHE A 347 -4.22 0.51 22.53
C PHE A 347 -4.66 1.91 22.96
N PRO A 348 -3.98 2.97 22.49
CA PRO A 348 -4.47 4.34 22.62
C PRO A 348 -5.77 4.54 21.82
N CYS A 349 -6.64 5.38 22.37
CA CYS A 349 -7.91 5.79 21.80
C CYS A 349 -8.03 7.32 21.87
N LEU A 350 -8.90 7.90 21.04
CA LEU A 350 -9.09 9.35 21.01
C LEU A 350 -10.00 9.78 22.16
N LYS A 351 -9.54 10.77 22.93
CA LYS A 351 -10.35 11.50 23.91
C LYS A 351 -11.43 12.32 23.18
N LYS A 352 -12.45 12.70 23.93
CA LYS A 352 -13.60 13.48 23.45
C LYS A 352 -13.16 14.94 23.17
N PRO A 353 -13.68 15.61 22.13
CA PRO A 353 -13.97 17.04 22.21
C PRO A 353 -15.00 17.26 23.32
N GLU A 354 -15.02 18.44 23.96
CA GLU A 354 -15.85 18.68 25.16
C GLU A 354 -17.35 18.42 24.91
N ASP A 355 -17.82 18.61 23.67
CA ASP A 355 -19.23 18.49 23.27
C ASP A 355 -19.72 17.07 22.87
N SER A 356 -18.87 16.02 22.96
CA SER A 356 -19.25 14.67 22.48
C SER A 356 -19.27 13.59 23.58
N SER A 357 -20.39 12.88 23.70
CA SER A 357 -20.69 12.03 24.87
C SER A 357 -19.87 10.73 24.99
N THR A 358 -19.20 10.24 23.93
CA THR A 358 -18.49 8.94 23.95
C THR A 358 -17.03 9.02 23.44
N PRO A 359 -16.05 8.37 24.11
CA PRO A 359 -14.67 8.30 23.62
C PRO A 359 -14.56 7.39 22.38
N ARG A 360 -13.74 7.76 21.38
CA ARG A 360 -13.61 6.99 20.14
C ARG A 360 -12.37 6.09 20.17
N CYS A 361 -12.56 4.82 20.53
CA CYS A 361 -11.61 3.75 20.23
C CYS A 361 -11.77 3.24 18.79
N LEU A 362 -10.67 2.74 18.19
CA LEU A 362 -10.74 2.00 16.94
C LEU A 362 -11.53 0.69 17.11
N GLY A 363 -12.39 0.36 16.13
CA GLY A 363 -13.27 -0.81 16.19
C GLY A 363 -12.56 -2.17 16.29
N LYS A 364 -13.34 -3.24 16.48
CA LYS A 364 -12.87 -4.63 16.71
C LYS A 364 -11.89 -5.14 15.63
N SER A 365 -11.93 -4.59 14.41
CA SER A 365 -11.03 -4.94 13.31
C SER A 365 -9.60 -4.35 13.42
N LYS A 366 -9.29 -3.60 14.50
CA LYS A 366 -7.98 -2.99 14.78
C LYS A 366 -7.51 -3.41 16.18
N GLY A 367 -6.30 -3.95 16.27
CA GLY A 367 -5.80 -4.62 17.48
C GLY A 367 -6.42 -6.02 17.66
N ARG A 368 -6.32 -6.89 16.64
CA ARG A 368 -6.66 -8.31 16.80
C ARG A 368 -5.55 -9.00 17.59
N THR A 369 -5.90 -9.91 18.48
CA THR A 369 -5.00 -10.93 19.03
C THR A 369 -4.33 -11.68 17.89
N HIS A 370 -3.00 -11.84 17.94
CA HIS A 370 -2.26 -12.65 16.97
C HIS A 370 -2.27 -14.12 17.42
N PRO A 371 -2.26 -15.08 16.49
CA PRO A 371 -2.01 -16.47 16.83
C PRO A 371 -0.58 -16.63 17.39
N GLN A 372 -0.37 -17.62 18.25
CA GLN A 372 0.96 -18.01 18.67
C GLN A 372 1.71 -18.59 17.47
N ILE A 373 2.94 -18.11 17.26
CA ILE A 373 3.83 -18.54 16.17
C ILE A 373 5.05 -19.22 16.79
N GLU A 374 5.53 -20.29 16.17
CA GLU A 374 6.74 -20.99 16.64
C GLU A 374 7.94 -20.02 16.81
N PRO A 375 8.62 -19.98 17.98
CA PRO A 375 9.74 -19.07 18.22
C PRO A 375 10.90 -19.21 17.21
N GLN A 376 11.16 -20.42 16.74
CA GLN A 376 12.17 -20.67 15.69
C GLN A 376 11.81 -20.01 14.35
N VAL A 377 10.51 -19.93 14.02
CA VAL A 377 10.03 -19.26 12.81
C VAL A 377 10.15 -17.75 12.94
N ILE A 378 9.83 -17.20 14.12
CA ILE A 378 10.07 -15.79 14.47
C ILE A 378 11.56 -15.45 14.30
N GLN A 379 12.46 -16.20 14.95
CA GLN A 379 13.90 -15.98 14.87
C GLN A 379 14.44 -16.04 13.42
N ARG A 380 13.98 -17.02 12.61
CA ARG A 380 14.32 -17.11 11.19
C ARG A 380 13.82 -15.91 10.38
N LEU A 381 12.64 -15.38 10.69
CA LEU A 381 12.10 -14.19 10.03
C LEU A 381 12.84 -12.91 10.43
N HIS A 382 13.22 -12.73 11.70
CA HIS A 382 14.10 -11.62 12.09
C HIS A 382 15.44 -11.68 11.34
N LYS A 383 16.08 -12.85 11.30
CA LYS A 383 17.33 -13.05 10.53
C LYS A 383 17.16 -12.75 9.03
N PHE A 384 15.99 -13.07 8.45
CA PHE A 384 15.66 -12.75 7.06
C PHE A 384 15.48 -11.24 6.82
N TYR A 385 14.78 -10.52 7.71
CA TYR A 385 14.52 -9.09 7.53
C TYR A 385 15.71 -8.19 7.91
N LYS A 386 16.55 -8.58 8.87
CA LYS A 386 17.66 -7.78 9.39
C LYS A 386 18.48 -7.03 8.32
N PRO A 387 19.00 -7.64 7.24
CA PRO A 387 19.74 -6.88 6.21
C PRO A 387 18.89 -5.81 5.51
N PHE A 388 17.61 -6.10 5.23
CA PHE A 388 16.69 -5.14 4.62
C PHE A 388 16.27 -4.03 5.60
N ASN A 389 16.20 -4.32 6.90
CA ASN A 389 15.94 -3.34 7.95
C ASN A 389 17.11 -2.37 8.08
N MET A 390 18.35 -2.87 8.14
CA MET A 390 19.55 -2.03 8.18
C MET A 390 19.65 -1.12 6.94
N MET A 391 19.40 -1.67 5.74
CA MET A 391 19.33 -0.89 4.51
C MET A 391 18.24 0.19 4.59
N PHE A 392 17.04 -0.14 5.09
CA PHE A 392 15.95 0.83 5.27
C PHE A 392 16.30 1.93 6.28
N TYR A 393 16.98 1.61 7.38
CA TYR A 393 17.43 2.61 8.36
C TYR A 393 18.46 3.57 7.75
N GLN A 394 19.39 3.05 6.95
CA GLN A 394 20.37 3.86 6.23
C GLN A 394 19.69 4.77 5.19
N MET A 395 18.75 4.24 4.40
CA MET A 395 18.00 5.01 3.39
C MET A 395 17.14 6.12 4.00
N THR A 396 16.56 5.89 5.19
CA THR A 396 15.65 6.85 5.85
C THR A 396 16.37 7.79 6.82
N GLY A 397 17.61 7.49 7.20
CA GLY A 397 18.32 8.18 8.29
C GLY A 397 17.72 7.91 9.68
N GLN A 398 16.85 6.91 9.83
CA GLN A 398 16.11 6.63 11.05
C GLN A 398 16.18 5.15 11.43
N ASN A 399 16.68 4.85 12.63
CA ASN A 399 16.59 3.53 13.23
C ASN A 399 15.22 3.35 13.89
N PHE A 400 14.54 2.23 13.61
CA PHE A 400 13.23 1.88 14.20
C PHE A 400 13.33 0.79 15.28
N GLU A 401 14.54 0.36 15.64
CA GLU A 401 14.85 -0.51 16.79
C GLU A 401 14.23 -1.92 16.76
N TRP A 402 13.69 -2.37 15.61
CA TRP A 402 13.00 -3.66 15.46
C TRP A 402 13.84 -4.93 15.77
N GLU A 403 15.16 -4.79 15.89
CA GLU A 403 16.05 -5.90 16.28
C GLU A 403 16.21 -6.04 17.80
N LEU A 404 15.96 -4.97 18.57
CA LEU A 404 16.07 -4.97 20.04
C LEU A 404 14.88 -5.66 20.73
N GLU A 405 13.77 -5.86 20.02
CA GLU A 405 12.62 -6.65 20.51
C GLU A 405 13.01 -8.13 20.72
N VAL A 406 13.93 -8.66 19.91
CA VAL A 406 14.38 -10.07 19.97
C VAL A 406 15.17 -10.39 21.26
N ASP A 407 15.98 -9.44 21.72
CA ASP A 407 16.84 -9.62 22.89
C ASP A 407 16.07 -9.54 24.21
N ARG A 408 14.84 -8.99 24.21
CA ARG A 408 13.98 -8.95 25.41
C ARG A 408 13.24 -10.26 25.61
N ASP A 409 12.58 -10.77 24.57
CA ASP A 409 11.84 -12.03 24.62
C ASP A 409 12.76 -13.24 24.87
N SER A 410 14.02 -13.18 24.41
CA SER A 410 15.02 -14.23 24.69
C SER A 410 15.55 -14.25 26.12
N ARG A 411 15.44 -13.14 26.86
CA ARG A 411 15.78 -13.07 28.30
C ARG A 411 14.61 -13.48 29.18
N SER A 412 13.39 -13.02 28.86
CA SER A 412 12.17 -13.40 29.59
C SER A 412 11.69 -14.84 29.35
N SER A 413 12.51 -15.68 28.71
CA SER A 413 12.31 -17.13 28.55
C SER A 413 13.48 -17.94 29.13
N GLN A 414 14.36 -17.29 29.90
CA GLN A 414 15.43 -17.90 30.70
C GLN A 414 15.26 -17.65 32.22
N ASP A 415 14.30 -16.80 32.60
CA ASP A 415 13.79 -16.59 33.97
C ASP A 415 12.41 -17.26 34.11
#